data_AF-A0A8T4IXQ4-F1
#
_entry.id   AF-A0A8T4IXQ4-F1
#
_cell.length_a   1.000
_cell.length_b   1.000
_cell.length_c   1.000
_cell.angle_alpha   90.00
_cell.angle_beta   90.00
_cell.angle_gamma   90.00
#
_symmetry.space_group_name_H-M   'P 1'
#
loop_
_entity.id
_entity.type
_entity.pdbx_description
1 polymer ?
#
loop_
_entity_poly.entity_id
_entity_poly.type
_entity_poly.pdbx_seq_one_letter_code
_entity_poly.pdbx_strand_id
1 'polypeptide(L)'
;MSAMRVMKGTRDIKAVRVLALVTLAGTGLALAGCGSGEKDGPEVAWAGRVCSHVGDGAQNLKLPASQGKKPEEVKEGALQFLDALSGELSRLGKGIKKEGKPPVSGGEATYLRVLKTLGNTRGAVADASETLRRAKVEDTASLQKALAKAGKAMADFNAYEGPAKDFKSNPELSPAFEKADSCKKIEGVGADAAAARDH
;
A
#
# COMPACT_ATOMS: atom_id res chain seq x y z
N MET A 1 -1.24 29.10 -36.84
CA MET A 1 -0.02 29.86 -37.18
C MET A 1 0.89 29.87 -35.96
N SER A 2 2.18 29.64 -36.20
CA SER A 2 3.30 29.54 -35.24
C SER A 2 3.36 28.28 -34.38
N ALA A 3 4.48 27.58 -34.21
CA ALA A 3 5.65 27.25 -35.04
C ALA A 3 6.37 26.14 -34.25
N MET A 4 6.87 25.13 -34.95
CA MET A 4 7.66 24.02 -34.42
C MET A 4 8.88 24.48 -33.59
N ARG A 5 9.22 23.72 -32.54
CA ARG A 5 10.63 23.52 -32.15
C ARG A 5 10.88 22.10 -31.68
N VAL A 6 11.31 21.28 -32.63
CA VAL A 6 12.08 20.06 -32.42
C VAL A 6 13.45 20.46 -31.85
N MET A 7 13.82 19.96 -30.68
CA MET A 7 15.22 19.99 -30.21
C MET A 7 15.79 18.59 -30.29
N LYS A 8 16.68 18.42 -31.27
CA LYS A 8 17.52 17.26 -31.52
C LYS A 8 18.86 17.53 -30.84
N GLY A 9 19.12 16.86 -29.72
CA GLY A 9 20.38 16.94 -28.99
C GLY A 9 21.25 15.72 -29.28
N THR A 10 22.17 15.86 -30.24
CA THR A 10 23.28 14.94 -30.49
C THR A 10 24.57 15.47 -29.86
N ARG A 11 25.48 14.54 -29.53
CA ARG A 11 26.93 14.68 -29.22
C ARG A 11 27.26 14.46 -27.72
N ASP A 12 28.28 13.71 -27.31
CA ASP A 12 29.54 13.32 -27.94
C ASP A 12 29.97 11.90 -27.52
N ILE A 13 30.38 11.10 -28.51
CA ILE A 13 31.13 9.85 -28.33
C ILE A 13 32.61 10.24 -28.27
N LYS A 14 33.21 10.24 -27.08
CA LYS A 14 34.69 10.28 -26.96
C LYS A 14 35.24 8.87 -26.93
N ALA A 15 35.80 8.47 -28.05
CA ALA A 15 36.70 7.35 -28.19
C ALA A 15 37.91 7.52 -27.24
N VAL A 16 38.02 6.66 -26.23
CA VAL A 16 39.27 6.48 -25.49
C VAL A 16 39.97 5.28 -26.09
N ARG A 17 41.11 5.57 -26.72
CA ARG A 17 42.00 4.63 -27.37
C ARG A 17 42.55 3.63 -26.36
N VAL A 18 42.44 2.37 -26.75
CA VAL A 18 43.13 1.21 -26.19
C VAL A 18 44.64 1.47 -26.20
N LEU A 19 45.26 1.37 -25.03
CA LEU A 19 46.69 1.14 -24.86
C LEU A 19 46.83 -0.20 -24.14
N ALA A 20 47.35 -1.17 -24.87
CA ALA A 20 47.60 -2.53 -24.42
C ALA A 20 49.02 -2.67 -23.84
N LEU A 21 49.18 -3.73 -23.04
CA LEU A 21 50.41 -4.46 -22.67
C LEU A 21 51.10 -4.09 -21.36
N VAL A 22 50.73 -4.79 -20.29
CA VAL A 22 51.69 -5.50 -19.41
C VAL A 22 51.11 -6.86 -19.04
N THR A 23 51.77 -7.92 -19.50
CA THR A 23 51.57 -9.31 -19.11
C THR A 23 52.17 -9.56 -17.73
N LEU A 24 51.33 -9.82 -16.72
CA LEU A 24 51.70 -10.63 -15.57
C LEU A 24 50.79 -11.85 -15.53
N ALA A 25 51.39 -13.03 -15.58
CA ALA A 25 50.72 -14.29 -15.34
C ALA A 25 50.21 -14.31 -13.89
N GLY A 26 48.91 -14.08 -13.74
CA GLY A 26 48.17 -14.32 -12.52
C GLY A 26 46.91 -15.08 -12.90
N THR A 27 46.86 -16.36 -12.55
CA THR A 27 45.66 -17.20 -12.62
C THR A 27 44.68 -16.71 -11.55
N GLY A 28 44.14 -15.51 -11.73
CA GLY A 28 43.05 -14.96 -10.92
C GLY A 28 41.76 -15.29 -11.63
N LEU A 29 40.92 -16.10 -10.98
CA LEU A 29 39.61 -16.47 -11.48
C LEU A 29 38.85 -15.25 -11.99
N ALA A 30 38.65 -15.19 -13.31
CA ALA A 30 37.55 -14.43 -13.87
C ALA A 30 36.27 -15.05 -13.31
N LEU A 31 35.76 -14.50 -12.21
CA LEU A 31 34.34 -14.60 -11.90
C LEU A 31 33.62 -13.82 -13.00
N ALA A 32 33.38 -14.49 -14.12
CA ALA A 32 32.18 -14.30 -14.89
C ALA A 32 31.02 -14.47 -13.89
N GLY A 33 30.65 -13.36 -13.24
CA GLY A 33 29.45 -13.25 -12.42
C GLY A 33 28.25 -13.34 -13.34
N CYS A 34 28.00 -14.54 -13.82
CA CYS A 34 26.72 -15.02 -14.30
C CYS A 34 25.68 -14.54 -13.28
N GLY A 35 24.67 -13.79 -13.73
CA GLY A 35 23.63 -13.14 -12.92
C GLY A 35 23.11 -14.11 -11.85
N SER A 36 23.69 -14.01 -10.68
CA SER A 36 23.32 -14.81 -9.53
C SER A 36 22.28 -13.96 -8.84
N GLY A 37 21.02 -14.38 -8.94
CA GLY A 37 19.93 -13.77 -8.17
C GLY A 37 20.32 -13.80 -6.70
N GLU A 38 20.87 -12.68 -6.24
CA GLU A 38 21.21 -12.45 -4.85
C GLU A 38 19.90 -12.60 -4.09
N LYS A 39 19.81 -13.65 -3.25
CA LYS A 39 18.61 -13.87 -2.46
C LYS A 39 18.42 -12.62 -1.60
N ASP A 40 17.26 -12.02 -1.73
CA ASP A 40 16.92 -10.83 -0.96
C ASP A 40 17.06 -11.11 0.55
N GLY A 41 17.44 -10.06 1.29
CA GLY A 41 17.60 -10.15 2.75
C GLY A 41 16.29 -10.47 3.48
N PRO A 42 16.38 -10.91 4.75
CA PRO A 42 15.22 -11.28 5.55
C PRO A 42 14.19 -10.15 5.71
N GLU A 43 14.63 -8.90 5.68
CA GLU A 43 13.79 -7.69 5.70
C GLU A 43 12.92 -7.56 4.45
N VAL A 44 13.44 -7.87 3.26
CA VAL A 44 12.68 -7.84 2.00
C VAL A 44 11.65 -8.95 2.00
N ALA A 45 12.03 -10.15 2.45
CA ALA A 45 11.10 -11.27 2.57
C ALA A 45 9.98 -10.97 3.58
N TRP A 46 10.31 -10.32 4.71
CA TRP A 46 9.34 -9.87 5.70
C TRP A 46 8.39 -8.80 5.11
N ALA A 47 8.92 -7.78 4.43
CA ALA A 47 8.12 -6.74 3.78
C ALA A 47 7.18 -7.34 2.73
N GLY A 48 7.67 -8.31 1.96
CA GLY A 48 6.88 -9.04 0.99
C GLY A 48 5.68 -9.74 1.59
N ARG A 49 5.83 -10.42 2.74
CA ARG A 49 4.71 -11.06 3.43
C ARG A 49 3.71 -10.05 3.99
N VAL A 50 4.18 -8.94 4.56
CA VAL A 50 3.30 -7.84 5.00
C VAL A 50 2.49 -7.27 3.84
N CYS A 51 3.12 -7.04 2.69
CA CYS A 51 2.41 -6.57 1.49
C CYS A 51 1.40 -7.61 1.00
N SER A 52 1.70 -8.91 1.02
CA SER A 52 0.70 -9.93 0.67
C SER A 52 -0.55 -9.83 1.55
N HIS A 53 -0.41 -9.66 2.87
CA HIS A 53 -1.57 -9.44 3.76
C HIS A 53 -2.39 -8.20 3.39
N VAL A 54 -1.73 -7.12 2.94
CA VAL A 54 -2.41 -5.90 2.47
C VAL A 54 -3.17 -6.18 1.17
N GLY A 55 -2.54 -6.85 0.22
CA GLY A 55 -3.14 -7.20 -1.07
C GLY A 55 -4.37 -8.10 -0.92
N ASP A 56 -4.28 -9.13 -0.08
CA ASP A 56 -5.39 -10.05 0.19
C ASP A 56 -6.61 -9.32 0.78
N GLY A 57 -6.38 -8.37 1.68
CA GLY A 57 -7.45 -7.59 2.29
C GLY A 57 -8.17 -6.67 1.28
N ALA A 58 -7.42 -6.03 0.37
CA ALA A 58 -8.00 -5.13 -0.62
C ALA A 58 -8.95 -5.85 -1.60
N GLN A 59 -8.64 -7.08 -1.98
CA GLN A 59 -9.45 -7.86 -2.94
C GLN A 59 -10.83 -8.27 -2.38
N ASN A 60 -10.98 -8.29 -1.07
CA ASN A 60 -12.22 -8.70 -0.40
C ASN A 60 -13.20 -7.54 -0.18
N LEU A 61 -12.80 -6.29 -0.45
CA LEU A 61 -13.64 -5.12 -0.24
C LEU A 61 -14.38 -4.74 -1.53
N LYS A 62 -15.71 -4.63 -1.42
CA LYS A 62 -16.58 -4.20 -2.51
C LYS A 62 -17.36 -2.96 -2.08
N LEU A 63 -17.24 -1.88 -2.85
CA LEU A 63 -18.00 -0.66 -2.58
C LEU A 63 -19.49 -0.91 -2.86
N PRO A 64 -20.39 -0.53 -1.93
CA PRO A 64 -21.82 -0.67 -2.14
C PRO A 64 -22.32 0.35 -3.17
N ALA A 65 -23.23 -0.08 -4.05
CA ALA A 65 -23.93 0.84 -4.95
C ALA A 65 -25.00 1.62 -4.16
N SER A 66 -25.05 2.94 -4.36
CA SER A 66 -25.99 3.83 -3.65
C SER A 66 -26.97 4.56 -4.56
N GLN A 67 -26.67 4.69 -5.86
CA GLN A 67 -27.53 5.42 -6.80
C GLN A 67 -28.82 4.64 -7.09
N GLY A 68 -29.96 5.33 -7.02
CA GLY A 68 -31.29 4.75 -7.30
C GLY A 68 -31.79 3.77 -6.23
N LYS A 69 -31.15 3.73 -5.06
CA LYS A 69 -31.48 2.83 -3.95
C LYS A 69 -32.36 3.50 -2.90
N LYS A 70 -33.20 2.72 -2.22
CA LYS A 70 -34.00 3.17 -1.08
C LYS A 70 -33.10 3.44 0.14
N PRO A 71 -33.47 4.34 1.07
CA PRO A 71 -32.66 4.65 2.25
C PRO A 71 -32.27 3.43 3.10
N GLU A 72 -33.16 2.43 3.20
CA GLU A 72 -32.90 1.17 3.90
C GLU A 72 -31.78 0.38 3.21
N GLU A 73 -31.84 0.25 1.88
CA GLU A 73 -30.82 -0.45 1.08
C GLU A 73 -29.46 0.26 1.16
N VAL A 74 -29.46 1.61 1.14
CA VAL A 74 -28.24 2.41 1.29
C VAL A 74 -27.61 2.19 2.67
N LYS A 75 -28.42 2.23 3.73
CA LYS A 75 -27.97 1.97 5.11
C LYS A 75 -27.38 0.57 5.23
N GLU A 76 -28.07 -0.44 4.72
CA GLU A 76 -27.63 -1.83 4.78
C GLU A 76 -26.31 -2.04 4.02
N GLY A 77 -26.21 -1.53 2.80
CA GLY A 77 -24.97 -1.63 2.01
C GLY A 77 -23.78 -0.94 2.70
N ALA A 78 -24.00 0.22 3.30
CA ALA A 78 -22.97 0.90 4.08
C ALA A 78 -22.56 0.11 5.34
N LEU A 79 -23.51 -0.51 6.06
CA LEU A 79 -23.20 -1.38 7.20
C LEU A 79 -22.36 -2.59 6.80
N GLN A 80 -22.78 -3.31 5.75
CA GLN A 80 -22.05 -4.47 5.23
C GLN A 80 -20.63 -4.10 4.84
N PHE A 81 -20.45 -2.96 4.18
CA PHE A 81 -19.13 -2.48 3.77
C PHE A 81 -18.24 -2.10 4.97
N LEU A 82 -18.76 -1.34 5.94
CA LEU A 82 -17.99 -0.96 7.14
C LEU A 82 -17.61 -2.18 7.99
N ASP A 83 -18.52 -3.14 8.13
CA ASP A 83 -18.24 -4.39 8.86
C ASP A 83 -17.18 -5.23 8.13
N ALA A 84 -17.26 -5.33 6.80
CA ALA A 84 -16.24 -6.01 5.99
C ALA A 84 -14.87 -5.32 6.11
N LEU A 85 -14.82 -3.98 6.03
CA LEU A 85 -13.61 -3.19 6.20
C LEU A 85 -12.99 -3.36 7.59
N SER A 86 -13.80 -3.31 8.65
CA SER A 86 -13.32 -3.56 10.02
C SER A 86 -12.76 -4.98 10.16
N GLY A 87 -13.39 -5.96 9.52
CA GLY A 87 -12.92 -7.33 9.42
C GLY A 87 -11.57 -7.46 8.73
N GLU A 88 -11.38 -6.80 7.58
CA GLU A 88 -10.10 -6.80 6.86
C GLU A 88 -8.98 -6.12 7.64
N LEU A 89 -9.26 -4.98 8.27
CA LEU A 89 -8.29 -4.31 9.15
C LEU A 89 -7.87 -5.22 10.32
N SER A 90 -8.81 -6.00 10.87
CA SER A 90 -8.50 -7.00 11.90
C SER A 90 -7.62 -8.13 11.36
N ARG A 91 -7.94 -8.66 10.17
CA ARG A 91 -7.14 -9.71 9.50
C ARG A 91 -5.72 -9.23 9.20
N LEU A 92 -5.58 -8.03 8.64
CA LEU A 92 -4.30 -7.40 8.36
C LEU A 92 -3.45 -7.23 9.63
N GLY A 93 -4.04 -6.72 10.71
CA GLY A 93 -3.35 -6.60 11.99
C GLY A 93 -2.91 -7.96 12.56
N LYS A 94 -3.69 -9.03 12.37
CA LYS A 94 -3.30 -10.40 12.74
C LYS A 94 -2.19 -10.94 11.83
N GLY A 95 -2.26 -10.69 10.53
CA GLY A 95 -1.24 -11.06 9.55
C GLY A 95 0.12 -10.44 9.91
N ILE A 96 0.16 -9.13 10.12
CA ILE A 96 1.37 -8.42 10.58
C ILE A 96 1.89 -8.99 11.90
N LYS A 97 1.01 -9.27 12.86
CA LYS A 97 1.42 -9.91 14.14
C LYS A 97 2.05 -11.28 13.95
N LYS A 98 1.54 -12.07 13.01
CA LYS A 98 2.06 -13.39 12.67
C LYS A 98 3.46 -13.32 12.07
N GLU A 99 3.76 -12.30 11.28
CA GLU A 99 5.10 -12.09 10.72
C GLU A 99 6.13 -11.66 11.78
N GLY A 100 5.65 -11.12 12.90
CA GLY A 100 6.51 -10.60 13.96
C GLY A 100 7.18 -9.29 13.58
N LYS A 101 8.13 -8.88 14.42
CA LYS A 101 8.87 -7.63 14.29
C LYS A 101 9.77 -7.69 13.04
N PRO A 102 9.93 -6.60 12.27
CA PRO A 102 10.86 -6.59 11.16
C PRO A 102 12.31 -6.75 11.64
N PRO A 103 13.17 -7.48 10.90
CA PRO A 103 14.53 -7.81 11.31
C PRO A 103 15.53 -6.67 11.00
N VAL A 104 15.22 -5.44 11.46
CA VAL A 104 16.08 -4.27 11.28
C VAL A 104 16.17 -3.43 12.57
N SER A 105 17.15 -2.53 12.64
CA SER A 105 17.27 -1.58 13.74
C SER A 105 16.02 -0.69 13.84
N GLY A 106 15.52 -0.46 15.06
CA GLY A 106 14.30 0.32 15.29
C GLY A 106 13.01 -0.33 14.77
N GLY A 107 13.07 -1.53 14.18
CA GLY A 107 11.92 -2.21 13.57
C GLY A 107 10.78 -2.48 14.55
N GLU A 108 11.10 -2.79 15.82
CA GLU A 108 10.11 -3.01 16.86
C GLU A 108 9.25 -1.77 17.16
N ALA A 109 9.87 -0.60 17.28
CA ALA A 109 9.15 0.64 17.56
C ALA A 109 8.19 0.99 16.42
N THR A 110 8.65 0.83 15.17
CA THR A 110 7.81 1.01 13.98
C THR A 110 6.66 -0.01 13.95
N TYR A 111 6.94 -1.28 14.20
CA TYR A 111 5.93 -2.35 14.27
C TYR A 111 4.83 -2.07 15.29
N LEU A 112 5.19 -1.67 16.52
CA LEU A 112 4.21 -1.34 17.55
C LEU A 112 3.36 -0.12 17.17
N ARG A 113 3.99 0.90 16.56
CA ARG A 113 3.29 2.09 16.05
C ARG A 113 2.27 1.71 14.97
N VAL A 114 2.67 0.91 13.99
CA VAL A 114 1.79 0.46 12.89
C VAL A 114 0.60 -0.31 13.44
N LEU A 115 0.82 -1.27 14.34
CA LEU A 115 -0.28 -2.03 14.94
C LEU A 115 -1.24 -1.15 15.74
N LYS A 116 -0.73 -0.12 16.42
CA LYS A 116 -1.54 0.87 17.12
C LYS A 116 -2.38 1.70 16.15
N THR A 117 -1.77 2.20 15.07
CA THR A 117 -2.49 2.96 14.02
C THR A 117 -3.59 2.12 13.40
N LEU A 118 -3.29 0.90 12.96
CA LEU A 118 -4.29 -0.04 12.42
C LEU A 118 -5.41 -0.33 13.41
N GLY A 119 -5.07 -0.52 14.70
CA GLY A 119 -6.05 -0.72 15.76
C GLY A 119 -7.00 0.47 15.93
N ASN A 120 -6.46 1.69 15.89
CA ASN A 120 -7.23 2.93 15.97
C ASN A 120 -8.15 3.10 14.76
N THR A 121 -7.63 2.90 13.54
CA THR A 121 -8.40 2.99 12.29
C THR A 121 -9.55 1.99 12.30
N ARG A 122 -9.29 0.73 12.69
CA ARG A 122 -10.34 -0.29 12.84
C ARG A 122 -11.41 0.13 13.86
N GLY A 123 -10.99 0.70 14.98
CA GLY A 123 -11.90 1.20 16.01
C GLY A 123 -12.86 2.27 15.47
N ALA A 124 -12.32 3.26 14.75
CA ALA A 124 -13.13 4.31 14.13
C ALA A 124 -14.15 3.77 13.11
N VAL A 125 -13.76 2.79 12.28
CA VAL A 125 -14.67 2.13 11.33
C VAL A 125 -15.76 1.34 12.06
N ALA A 126 -15.40 0.60 13.12
CA ALA A 126 -16.37 -0.16 13.92
C ALA A 126 -17.38 0.77 14.62
N ASP A 127 -16.92 1.90 15.17
CA ASP A 127 -17.78 2.91 15.81
C ASP A 127 -18.73 3.59 14.83
N ALA A 128 -18.26 3.82 13.60
CA ALA A 128 -19.10 4.33 12.51
C ALA A 128 -20.19 3.32 12.14
N SER A 129 -19.82 2.03 11.97
CA SER A 129 -20.77 0.94 11.74
C SER A 129 -21.82 0.90 12.85
N GLU A 130 -21.42 0.97 14.13
CA GLU A 130 -22.39 0.89 15.21
C GLU A 130 -23.31 2.12 15.29
N THR A 131 -22.77 3.30 14.98
CA THR A 131 -23.58 4.52 14.92
C THR A 131 -24.63 4.40 13.82
N LEU A 132 -24.24 3.87 12.65
CA LEU A 132 -25.15 3.66 11.53
C LEU A 132 -26.21 2.61 11.87
N ARG A 133 -25.86 1.51 12.53
CA ARG A 133 -26.81 0.44 12.89
C ARG A 133 -27.94 0.97 13.76
N ARG A 134 -27.61 1.82 14.75
CA ARG A 134 -28.57 2.46 15.66
C ARG A 134 -29.43 3.56 15.03
N ALA A 135 -29.03 4.11 13.89
CA ALA A 135 -29.80 5.15 13.22
C ALA A 135 -31.11 4.60 12.66
N LYS A 136 -32.22 5.31 12.85
CA LYS A 136 -33.54 4.90 12.34
C LYS A 136 -33.73 5.46 10.94
N VAL A 137 -34.38 4.71 10.05
CA VAL A 137 -34.53 5.14 8.64
C VAL A 137 -35.67 6.15 8.51
N GLU A 138 -36.69 6.01 9.36
CA GLU A 138 -37.80 6.94 9.53
C GLU A 138 -37.41 8.28 10.17
N ASP A 139 -36.25 8.33 10.85
CA ASP A 139 -35.66 9.55 11.39
C ASP A 139 -34.55 10.03 10.45
N THR A 140 -34.95 10.82 9.45
CA THR A 140 -34.05 11.31 8.40
C THR A 140 -32.86 12.09 8.95
N ALA A 141 -33.04 12.85 10.04
CA ALA A 141 -31.96 13.60 10.67
C ALA A 141 -30.95 12.67 11.35
N SER A 142 -31.42 11.65 12.07
CA SER A 142 -30.57 10.62 12.68
C SER A 142 -29.80 9.82 11.62
N LEU A 143 -30.47 9.40 10.55
CA LEU A 143 -29.84 8.69 9.44
C LEU A 143 -28.76 9.54 8.75
N GLN A 144 -29.06 10.79 8.41
CA GLN A 144 -28.09 11.71 7.80
C GLN A 144 -26.86 11.92 8.67
N LYS A 145 -27.05 12.12 9.99
CA LYS A 145 -25.93 12.26 10.94
C LYS A 145 -25.07 11.00 11.00
N ALA A 146 -25.68 9.82 10.98
CA ALA A 146 -24.96 8.56 11.02
C ALA A 146 -24.19 8.28 9.72
N LEU A 147 -24.82 8.56 8.57
CA LEU A 147 -24.16 8.49 7.26
C LEU A 147 -22.99 9.48 7.17
N ALA A 148 -23.14 10.70 7.69
CA ALA A 148 -22.05 11.68 7.73
C ALA A 148 -20.87 11.19 8.58
N LYS A 149 -21.13 10.57 9.74
CA LYS A 149 -20.08 9.97 10.57
C LYS A 149 -19.38 8.81 9.86
N ALA A 150 -20.14 7.94 9.18
CA ALA A 150 -19.58 6.89 8.34
C ALA A 150 -18.72 7.45 7.20
N GLY A 151 -19.22 8.49 6.50
CA GLY A 151 -18.47 9.18 5.46
C GLY A 151 -17.16 9.78 5.97
N LYS A 152 -17.16 10.37 7.17
CA LYS A 152 -15.92 10.86 7.81
C LYS A 152 -14.94 9.73 8.12
N ALA A 153 -15.40 8.63 8.72
CA ALA A 153 -14.53 7.49 9.00
C ALA A 153 -13.91 6.92 7.72
N MET A 154 -14.68 6.89 6.62
CA MET A 154 -14.18 6.49 5.30
C MET A 154 -13.21 7.50 4.69
N ALA A 155 -13.44 8.80 4.85
CA ALA A 155 -12.50 9.83 4.42
C ALA A 155 -11.18 9.72 5.17
N ASP A 156 -11.22 9.55 6.49
CA ASP A 156 -10.03 9.36 7.33
C ASP A 156 -9.30 8.05 6.96
N PHE A 157 -10.03 6.98 6.65
CA PHE A 157 -9.45 5.73 6.13
C PHE A 157 -8.80 5.92 4.76
N ASN A 158 -9.45 6.63 3.83
CA ASN A 158 -8.88 6.90 2.50
C ASN A 158 -7.65 7.81 2.55
N ALA A 159 -7.59 8.71 3.53
CA ALA A 159 -6.40 9.55 3.77
C ALA A 159 -5.23 8.76 4.38
N TYR A 160 -5.50 7.60 4.97
CA TYR A 160 -4.48 6.71 5.47
C TYR A 160 -3.87 5.88 4.33
N GLU A 161 -2.61 6.18 3.97
CA GLU A 161 -1.86 5.48 2.92
C GLU A 161 -1.53 4.01 3.24
N GLY A 162 -1.92 3.51 4.41
CA GLY A 162 -1.79 2.11 4.79
C GLY A 162 -0.48 1.77 5.52
N PRO A 163 -0.37 0.54 6.06
CA PRO A 163 0.76 0.15 6.91
C PRO A 163 2.07 0.06 6.14
N ALA A 164 2.05 -0.19 4.83
CA ALA A 164 3.27 -0.18 4.01
C ALA A 164 3.95 1.21 4.07
N LYS A 165 3.18 2.29 3.95
CA LYS A 165 3.69 3.66 4.11
C LYS A 165 4.24 3.91 5.50
N ASP A 166 3.49 3.51 6.53
CA ASP A 166 3.94 3.66 7.92
C ASP A 166 5.25 2.92 8.18
N PHE A 167 5.43 1.72 7.63
CA PHE A 167 6.69 0.98 7.77
C PHE A 167 7.85 1.65 7.03
N LYS A 168 7.61 2.22 5.83
CA LYS A 168 8.60 3.00 5.07
C LYS A 168 9.08 4.27 5.81
N SER A 169 8.40 4.71 6.88
CA SER A 169 8.91 5.79 7.75
C SER A 169 10.17 5.41 8.53
N ASN A 170 10.49 4.11 8.64
CA ASN A 170 11.79 3.65 9.09
C ASN A 170 12.73 3.53 7.87
N PRO A 171 13.85 4.27 7.84
CA PRO A 171 14.76 4.27 6.70
C PRO A 171 15.36 2.89 6.39
N GLU A 172 15.52 2.03 7.38
CA GLU A 172 16.02 0.66 7.20
C GLU A 172 14.99 -0.26 6.53
N LEU A 173 13.70 0.11 6.55
CA LEU A 173 12.62 -0.66 5.93
C LEU A 173 12.24 -0.17 4.54
N SER A 174 12.47 1.11 4.20
CA SER A 174 12.06 1.63 2.88
C SER A 174 12.60 0.79 1.72
N PRO A 175 13.91 0.45 1.68
CA PRO A 175 14.46 -0.35 0.58
C PRO A 175 13.83 -1.75 0.50
N ALA A 176 13.47 -2.33 1.66
CA ALA A 176 12.84 -3.64 1.71
C ALA A 176 11.47 -3.66 1.04
N PHE A 177 10.64 -2.64 1.30
CA PHE A 177 9.33 -2.51 0.65
C PHE A 177 9.43 -2.12 -0.82
N GLU A 178 10.45 -1.36 -1.23
CA GLU A 178 10.70 -1.02 -2.63
C GLU A 178 11.16 -2.24 -3.44
N LYS A 179 11.95 -3.13 -2.82
CA LYS A 179 12.47 -4.33 -3.48
C LYS A 179 11.43 -5.45 -3.58
N ALA A 180 10.57 -5.59 -2.57
CA ALA A 180 9.61 -6.70 -2.48
C ALA A 180 8.53 -6.65 -3.58
N ASP A 181 8.45 -7.72 -4.39
CA ASP A 181 7.55 -7.78 -5.56
C ASP A 181 6.05 -7.73 -5.21
N SER A 182 5.64 -8.29 -4.07
CA SER A 182 4.24 -8.18 -3.63
C SER A 182 3.85 -6.74 -3.27
N CYS A 183 4.80 -5.90 -2.84
CA CYS A 183 4.54 -4.48 -2.57
C CYS A 183 4.35 -3.70 -3.87
N LYS A 184 5.19 -3.95 -4.89
CA LYS A 184 5.07 -3.31 -6.21
C LYS A 184 3.70 -3.58 -6.86
N LYS A 185 3.17 -4.80 -6.68
CA LYS A 185 1.84 -5.18 -7.20
C LYS A 185 0.72 -4.32 -6.61
N ILE A 186 0.83 -3.88 -5.36
CA ILE A 186 -0.22 -3.10 -4.68
C ILE A 186 -0.14 -1.64 -5.09
N GLU A 187 1.07 -1.10 -5.26
CA GLU A 187 1.28 0.27 -5.74
C GLU A 187 0.72 0.48 -7.16
N GLY A 188 0.85 -0.53 -8.03
CA GLY A 188 0.25 -0.52 -9.37
C GLY A 188 -1.28 -0.41 -9.35
N VAL A 189 -1.96 -1.19 -8.50
CA VAL A 189 -3.43 -1.17 -8.38
C VAL A 189 -3.97 0.19 -7.94
N GLY A 190 -3.22 0.91 -7.09
CA GLY A 190 -3.58 2.26 -6.66
C GLY A 190 -3.45 3.31 -7.77
N ALA A 191 -2.44 3.19 -8.63
CA ALA A 191 -2.23 4.07 -9.77
C ALA A 191 -3.31 3.88 -10.86
N ASP A 192 -3.70 2.63 -11.13
CA ASP A 192 -4.76 2.31 -12.09
C ASP A 192 -6.14 2.82 -11.63
N ALA A 193 -6.42 2.73 -10.32
CA ALA A 193 -7.65 3.25 -9.73
C ALA A 193 -7.69 4.79 -9.62
N ALA A 194 -6.54 5.46 -9.65
CA ALA A 194 -6.47 6.92 -9.75
C ALA A 194 -6.75 7.38 -11.19
N ALA A 195 -6.13 6.72 -12.19
CA ALA A 195 -6.36 7.02 -13.61
C ALA A 195 -7.83 6.81 -14.03
N ALA A 196 -8.53 5.82 -13.46
CA ALA A 196 -9.94 5.57 -13.73
C ALA A 196 -10.91 6.64 -13.17
N ARG A 197 -10.45 7.53 -12.27
CA ARG A 197 -11.26 8.60 -11.67
C ARG A 197 -11.19 9.93 -12.44
N ASP A 198 -10.26 10.06 -13.37
CA ASP A 198 -10.06 11.25 -14.22
C ASP A 198 -10.83 11.17 -15.56
N HIS A 199 -11.74 10.20 -15.69
CA HIS A 199 -12.64 9.99 -16.83
C HIS A 199 -14.10 10.08 -16.41
#